data_AF-W4RPV2-F1
#
_entry.id   AF-W4RPV2-F1
#
_cell.length_a   1.000
_cell.length_b   1.000
_cell.length_c   1.000
_cell.angle_alpha   90.00
_cell.angle_beta   90.00
_cell.angle_gamma   90.00
#
_symmetry.space_group_name_H-M   'P 1'
#
loop_
_entity.id
_entity.type
_entity.pdbx_description
1 polymer ?
#
loop_
_entity_poly.entity_id
_entity_poly.type
_entity_poly.pdbx_seq_one_letter_code
_entity_poly.pdbx_strand_id
1 'polypeptide(L)' 'MDKLTNQTTPEPNKRLQEMASYLNGGTAIDFASGLGGNSFFLAELGYNITAIDISDIAINYVQELAAKRG' A
#
# COMPACT_ATOMS: atom_id res chain seq x y z
N MET A 1 9.61 9.30 -15.54
CA MET A 1 10.00 10.04 -14.31
C MET A 1 9.88 9.07 -13.16
N ASP A 2 10.94 8.94 -12.34
CA ASP A 2 11.04 7.93 -11.29
C ASP A 2 10.10 8.27 -10.11
N LYS A 3 9.26 7.31 -9.72
CA LYS A 3 8.31 7.49 -8.60
C LYS A 3 9.04 7.53 -7.25
N LEU A 4 10.24 6.96 -7.18
CA LEU A 4 11.04 6.93 -5.96
C LEU A 4 11.64 8.32 -5.65
N THR A 5 12.02 9.07 -6.68
CA THR A 5 12.71 10.36 -6.52
C THR A 5 11.78 11.52 -6.19
N ASN A 6 10.46 11.37 -6.40
CA ASN A 6 9.52 12.47 -6.32
C ASN A 6 8.77 12.61 -4.98
N GLN A 7 9.11 11.82 -3.95
CA GLN A 7 8.54 11.90 -2.58
C GLN A 7 6.99 11.98 -2.50
N THR A 8 6.29 11.65 -3.57
CA THR A 8 4.83 11.63 -3.59
C THR A 8 4.35 10.39 -2.85
N THR A 9 3.51 10.59 -1.83
CA THR A 9 2.80 9.51 -1.16
C THR A 9 2.11 8.64 -2.21
N PRO A 10 2.28 7.30 -2.15
CA PRO A 10 1.70 6.42 -3.14
C PRO A 10 0.17 6.40 -3.01
N GLU A 11 -0.51 6.83 -4.08
CA GLU A 11 -1.97 6.86 -4.13
C GLU A 11 -2.55 5.45 -4.39
N PRO A 12 -3.64 5.07 -3.71
CA PRO A 12 -4.34 3.82 -3.98
C PRO A 12 -5.09 3.86 -5.32
N ASN A 13 -5.46 2.68 -5.80
CA ASN A 13 -6.29 2.52 -6.98
C ASN A 13 -7.69 3.11 -6.73
N LYS A 14 -8.15 3.98 -7.63
CA LYS A 14 -9.47 4.63 -7.53
C LYS A 14 -10.63 3.65 -7.38
N ARG A 15 -10.59 2.51 -8.10
CA ARG A 15 -11.63 1.48 -8.01
C ARG A 15 -11.70 0.85 -6.63
N LEU A 16 -10.54 0.68 -5.98
CA LEU A 16 -10.49 0.17 -4.61
C LEU A 16 -11.12 1.17 -3.63
N GLN A 17 -10.85 2.46 -3.80
CA GLN A 17 -11.48 3.52 -3.00
C GLN A 17 -13.00 3.57 -3.19
N GLU A 18 -13.48 3.47 -4.43
CA GLU A 18 -14.91 3.45 -4.75
C GLU A 18 -15.64 2.24 -4.13
N MET A 19 -14.93 1.12 -3.96
CA MET A 19 -15.46 -0.10 -3.35
C MET A 19 -15.26 -0.17 -1.84
N ALA A 20 -14.59 0.82 -1.22
CA ALA A 20 -14.19 0.76 0.18
C ALA A 20 -15.37 0.62 1.16
N SER A 21 -16.55 1.14 0.81
CA SER A 21 -17.76 1.01 1.65
C SER A 21 -18.26 -0.42 1.80
N TYR A 22 -17.83 -1.34 0.93
CA TYR A 22 -18.15 -2.77 1.02
C TYR A 22 -17.12 -3.57 1.83
N LEU A 23 -16.00 -2.93 2.23
CA LEU A 23 -14.88 -3.54 2.93
C LEU A 23 -15.03 -3.32 4.43
N ASN A 24 -14.92 -4.39 5.21
CA ASN A 24 -15.20 -4.38 6.66
C ASN A 24 -13.98 -4.77 7.52
N GLY A 25 -12.76 -4.63 6.98
CA GLY A 25 -11.52 -5.03 7.64
C GLY A 25 -11.22 -6.54 7.52
N GLY A 26 -10.23 -7.01 8.28
CA GLY A 26 -9.78 -8.39 8.29
C GLY A 26 -8.35 -8.55 7.77
N THR A 27 -8.07 -9.63 7.04
CA THR A 27 -6.74 -9.89 6.44
C THR A 27 -6.79 -9.68 4.94
N ALA A 28 -5.73 -9.10 4.37
CA ALA A 28 -5.61 -8.91 2.92
C ALA A 28 -4.19 -9.18 2.42
N ILE A 29 -4.06 -9.42 1.12
CA ILE A 29 -2.77 -9.53 0.42
C ILE A 29 -2.81 -8.59 -0.79
N ASP A 30 -1.76 -7.79 -0.97
CA ASP A 30 -1.57 -6.89 -2.12
C ASP A 30 -0.42 -7.42 -2.98
N PHE A 31 -0.74 -7.96 -4.17
CA PHE A 31 0.24 -8.53 -5.09
C PHE A 31 0.78 -7.48 -6.04
N ALA A 32 2.10 -7.51 -6.26
CA ALA A 32 2.81 -6.47 -7.00
C ALA A 32 2.48 -5.09 -6.43
N SER A 33 2.61 -4.97 -5.11
CA SER A 33 2.18 -3.81 -4.32
C SER A 33 2.88 -2.50 -4.74
N GLY A 34 4.03 -2.62 -5.42
CA GLY A 34 4.90 -1.49 -5.72
C GLY A 34 5.20 -0.71 -4.45
N LEU A 35 4.96 0.60 -4.49
CA LEU A 35 5.20 1.50 -3.36
C LEU A 35 4.10 1.42 -2.27
N GLY A 36 3.13 0.52 -2.39
CA GLY A 36 2.19 0.19 -1.30
C GLY A 36 0.95 1.07 -1.21
N GLY A 37 0.57 1.80 -2.26
CA GLY A 37 -0.59 2.72 -2.21
C GLY A 37 -1.89 2.03 -1.78
N ASN A 38 -2.23 0.88 -2.39
CA ASN A 38 -3.37 0.07 -1.97
C ASN A 38 -3.17 -0.51 -0.56
N SER A 39 -1.97 -1.00 -0.27
CA SER A 39 -1.63 -1.61 1.01
C SER A 39 -1.87 -0.66 2.18
N PHE A 40 -1.38 0.58 2.11
CA PHE A 40 -1.59 1.57 3.15
C PHE A 40 -3.05 1.99 3.27
N PHE A 41 -3.75 2.18 2.14
CA PHE A 41 -5.17 2.48 2.16
C PHE A 41 -5.99 1.38 2.86
N LEU A 42 -5.71 0.11 2.57
CA LEU A 42 -6.37 -1.02 3.23
C LEU A 42 -6.00 -1.10 4.72
N ALA A 43 -4.74 -0.83 5.08
CA ALA A 43 -4.33 -0.79 6.49
C ALA A 43 -5.08 0.29 7.28
N GLU A 44 -5.28 1.48 6.69
CA GLU A 44 -6.09 2.57 7.27
C GLU A 44 -7.57 2.17 7.43
N LEU A 45 -8.08 1.27 6.58
CA LEU A 45 -9.42 0.67 6.70
C LEU A 45 -9.49 -0.51 7.70
N GLY A 46 -8.42 -0.76 8.47
CA GLY A 46 -8.40 -1.80 9.50
C GLY A 46 -8.05 -3.19 9.00
N TYR A 47 -7.42 -3.31 7.83
CA TYR A 47 -6.88 -4.59 7.37
C TYR A 47 -5.48 -4.86 7.94
N ASN A 48 -5.25 -6.10 8.35
CA ASN A 48 -3.92 -6.67 8.47
C ASN A 48 -3.45 -7.09 7.07
N ILE A 49 -2.60 -6.28 6.45
CA ILE A 49 -2.19 -6.41 5.04
C ILE A 49 -0.80 -7.03 4.92
N THR A 50 -0.64 -7.97 3.99
CA THR A 50 0.66 -8.43 3.50
C THR A 50 0.90 -7.88 2.09
N ALA A 51 1.87 -6.97 1.97
CA ALA A 51 2.31 -6.43 0.68
C ALA A 51 3.41 -7.33 0.09
N ILE A 52 3.26 -7.73 -1.19
CA ILE A 52 4.22 -8.58 -1.89
C ILE A 52 4.64 -7.90 -3.18
N ASP A 53 5.95 -7.74 -3.38
CA ASP A 53 6.54 -7.28 -4.63
C ASP A 53 7.84 -8.06 -4.91
N ILE A 54 8.25 -8.12 -6.18
CA ILE A 54 9.51 -8.74 -6.58
C ILE A 54 10.69 -7.75 -6.47
N SER A 55 10.39 -6.46 -6.41
CA SER A 55 11.38 -5.40 -6.33
C SER A 55 11.83 -5.17 -4.89
N ASP A 56 13.08 -5.48 -4.58
CA ASP A 56 13.70 -5.16 -3.28
C ASP A 56 13.63 -3.65 -2.96
N ILE A 57 13.71 -2.80 -4.00
CA ILE A 57 13.57 -1.34 -3.86
C ILE A 57 12.18 -0.99 -3.34
N ALA A 58 11.13 -1.60 -3.90
CA ALA A 58 9.76 -1.36 -3.50
C ALA A 58 9.49 -1.88 -2.08
N ILE A 59 9.99 -3.08 -1.76
CA ILE A 59 9.89 -3.68 -0.43
C ILE A 59 10.53 -2.78 0.62
N ASN A 60 11.78 -2.36 0.41
CA ASN A 60 12.50 -1.49 1.35
C ASN A 60 11.77 -0.16 1.56
N TYR A 61 11.29 0.46 0.48
CA TYR A 61 10.51 1.70 0.56
C TYR A 61 9.24 1.54 1.41
N VAL A 62 8.47 0.47 1.18
CA VAL A 62 7.23 0.19 1.91
C VAL A 62 7.52 -0.07 3.39
N GLN A 63 8.57 -0.83 3.70
CA GLN A 63 8.99 -1.09 5.08
C GLN A 63 9.38 0.20 5.82
N GLU A 64 10.18 1.06 5.19
CA GLU A 64 10.57 2.35 5.77
C GLU A 64 9.37 3.27 5.99
N LEU A 65 8.44 3.32 5.03
CA LEU A 65 7.24 4.14 5.15
C LEU A 65 6.28 3.60 6.21
N ALA A 66 6.13 2.28 6.31
CA ALA A 66 5.34 1.65 7.37
C ALA A 66 5.92 1.93 8.75
N ALA A 67 7.24 1.84 8.92
CA ALA A 67 7.93 2.15 10.17
C ALA A 67 7.81 3.62 10.60
N LYS A 68 7.58 4.55 9.66
CA LYS A 68 7.33 5.97 9.96
C LYS A 68 5.87 6.27 10.32
N ARG A 69 4.93 5.38 9.95
CA ARG A 69 3.48 5.55 10.16
C ARG A 69 2.97 4.84 11.43
N GLY A 70 3.70 3.83 11.90
CA GLY A 70 3.51 3.20 13.21
C GLY A 70 4.20 3.99 14.32
#